data_AF-B8ITA1-F1
#
_entry.id   AF-B8ITA1-F1
#
_cell.length_a   1.000
_cell.length_b   1.000
_cell.length_c   1.000
_cell.angle_alpha   90.00
_cell.angle_beta   90.00
_cell.angle_gamma   90.00
#
_symmetry.space_group_name_H-M   'P 1'
#
loop_
_entity.id
_entity.type
_entity.pdbx_description
1 polymer ?
#
loop_
_entity_poly.entity_id
_entity_poly.type
_entity_poly.pdbx_seq_one_letter_code
_entity_poly.pdbx_strand_id
1 'polypeptide(L)'
;MGKTNVAERTAISAFTLDGRPVRQGQVVALTPVQIKTLAAAGCVALTDEENAAVPTASLPPLQSASGQQEIEALDAAVATAREQAQAAIAEINRLVEEARAKAQQEAADLEQGLADRRRAAAAEIAEIEARVEAAKATEQNQNSNSDNSSAGKKPK
;
A
#
# COMPACT_ATOMS: atom_id res chain seq x y z
N MET A 1 -24.20 36.99 -27.29
CA MET A 1 -23.26 37.58 -26.31
C MET A 1 -22.11 38.19 -27.09
N GLY A 2 -22.07 39.51 -27.23
CA GLY A 2 -20.99 40.19 -27.96
C GLY A 2 -19.69 40.05 -27.19
N LYS A 3 -18.62 39.60 -27.84
CA LYS A 3 -17.26 39.64 -27.26
C LYS A 3 -16.95 41.10 -26.96
N THR A 4 -16.86 41.47 -25.69
CA THR A 4 -16.30 42.75 -25.29
C THR A 4 -14.84 42.75 -25.74
N ASN A 5 -14.54 43.52 -26.79
CA ASN A 5 -13.18 43.72 -27.27
C ASN A 5 -12.41 44.47 -26.17
N VAL A 6 -11.72 43.74 -25.31
CA VAL A 6 -10.80 44.29 -24.31
C VAL A 6 -9.38 44.27 -24.85
N ALA A 7 -8.62 45.32 -24.57
CA ALA A 7 -7.20 45.40 -24.90
C ALA A 7 -6.38 45.64 -23.63
N GLU A 8 -5.18 45.09 -23.60
CA GLU A 8 -4.25 45.26 -22.50
C GLU A 8 -3.54 46.62 -22.60
N ARG A 9 -3.44 47.32 -21.48
CA ARG A 9 -2.73 48.58 -21.35
C ARG A 9 -1.85 48.58 -20.12
N THR A 10 -0.66 49.12 -20.26
CA THR A 10 0.26 49.40 -19.16
C THR A 10 -0.08 50.76 -18.59
N ALA A 11 -0.26 50.83 -17.28
CA ALA A 11 -0.53 52.08 -16.57
C ALA A 11 0.67 53.02 -16.66
N ILE A 12 0.50 54.19 -17.28
CA ILE A 12 1.51 55.26 -17.33
C ILE A 12 1.60 55.97 -15.97
N SER A 13 0.46 56.12 -15.28
CA SER A 13 0.35 56.69 -13.94
C SER A 13 -0.61 55.86 -13.08
N ALA A 14 -0.62 56.06 -11.77
CA ALA A 14 -1.53 55.34 -10.88
C ALA A 14 -2.97 55.87 -11.01
N PHE A 15 -3.95 54.97 -11.00
CA PHE A 15 -5.38 55.31 -11.06
C PHE A 15 -6.23 54.26 -10.33
N THR A 16 -7.55 54.46 -10.28
CA THR A 16 -8.49 53.47 -9.74
C THR A 16 -9.37 52.94 -10.86
N LEU A 17 -9.48 51.61 -10.97
CA LEU A 17 -10.35 50.93 -11.92
C LEU A 17 -11.31 50.04 -11.13
N ASP A 18 -12.61 50.27 -11.26
CA ASP A 18 -13.66 49.49 -10.57
C ASP A 18 -13.43 49.35 -9.06
N GLY A 19 -12.98 50.42 -8.42
CA GLY A 19 -12.68 50.47 -6.98
C GLY A 19 -11.36 49.82 -6.58
N ARG A 20 -10.54 49.36 -7.53
CA ARG A 20 -9.22 48.77 -7.28
C ARG A 20 -8.10 49.73 -7.68
N PRO A 21 -7.08 49.93 -6.83
CA PRO A 21 -5.92 50.73 -7.21
C PRO A 21 -5.08 50.01 -8.26
N VAL A 22 -4.75 50.72 -9.33
CA VAL A 22 -3.82 50.32 -10.39
C VAL A 22 -2.54 51.12 -10.23
N ARG A 23 -1.39 50.44 -10.15
CA ARG A 23 -0.08 51.07 -9.98
C ARG A 23 0.54 51.38 -11.34
N GLN A 24 1.40 52.40 -11.40
CA GLN A 24 2.22 52.66 -12.59
C GLN A 24 3.00 51.40 -12.99
N GLY A 25 3.03 51.11 -14.29
CA GLY A 25 3.68 49.94 -14.87
C GLY A 25 2.88 48.64 -14.77
N GLN A 26 1.71 48.63 -14.10
CA GLN A 26 0.83 47.48 -14.05
C GLN A 26 0.04 47.33 -15.36
N VAL A 27 -0.08 46.10 -15.87
CA VAL A 27 -0.90 45.78 -17.04
C VAL A 27 -2.35 45.53 -16.61
N VAL A 28 -3.30 46.14 -17.31
CA VAL A 28 -4.73 46.00 -17.07
C VAL A 28 -5.49 45.77 -18.38
N ALA A 29 -6.56 44.97 -18.34
CA ALA A 29 -7.46 44.79 -19.46
C ALA A 29 -8.57 45.84 -19.44
N LEU A 30 -8.72 46.60 -20.52
CA LEU A 30 -9.65 47.72 -20.61
C LEU A 30 -10.54 47.60 -21.86
N THR A 31 -11.79 48.03 -21.72
CA THR A 31 -12.70 48.22 -22.86
C THR A 31 -12.29 49.47 -23.67
N PRO A 32 -12.75 49.62 -24.93
CA PRO A 32 -12.36 50.76 -25.77
C PRO A 32 -12.83 52.10 -25.20
N VAL A 33 -13.95 52.08 -24.46
CA VAL A 33 -14.46 53.26 -23.74
C VAL A 33 -13.53 53.62 -22.58
N GLN A 34 -13.16 52.65 -21.75
CA GLN A 34 -12.22 52.87 -20.64
C GLN A 34 -10.85 53.35 -21.15
N ILE A 35 -10.35 52.81 -22.26
CA ILE A 35 -9.09 53.26 -22.88
C ILE A 35 -9.18 54.74 -23.25
N LYS A 36 -10.25 55.17 -23.93
CA LYS A 36 -10.41 56.59 -24.30
C LYS A 36 -10.45 57.50 -23.08
N THR A 37 -11.20 57.12 -22.04
CA THR A 37 -11.31 57.92 -20.81
C THR A 37 -9.99 57.99 -20.05
N LEU A 38 -9.32 56.86 -19.86
CA LEU A 38 -8.06 56.79 -19.11
C LEU A 38 -6.89 57.38 -19.90
N ALA A 39 -6.88 57.28 -21.23
CA ALA A 39 -5.88 57.93 -22.07
C ALA A 39 -6.03 59.46 -22.04
N ALA A 40 -7.26 59.98 -22.09
CA ALA A 40 -7.51 61.41 -21.92
C ALA A 40 -7.06 61.94 -20.54
N ALA A 41 -7.07 61.08 -19.52
CA ALA A 41 -6.56 61.39 -18.19
C ALA A 41 -5.04 61.17 -18.03
N GLY A 42 -4.34 60.71 -19.08
CA GLY A 42 -2.90 60.41 -19.01
C GLY A 42 -2.55 59.16 -18.18
N CYS A 43 -3.52 58.28 -17.94
CA CYS A 43 -3.34 57.07 -17.15
C CYS A 43 -2.84 55.88 -17.96
N VAL A 44 -3.15 55.81 -19.25
CA VAL A 44 -2.73 54.74 -20.19
C VAL A 44 -2.47 55.31 -21.57
N ALA A 45 -1.78 54.55 -22.42
CA ALA A 45 -1.58 54.87 -23.82
C ALA A 45 -2.86 54.65 -24.65
N LEU A 46 -3.05 55.45 -25.70
CA LEU A 46 -4.21 55.31 -26.59
C LEU A 46 -3.98 54.19 -27.60
N THR A 47 -2.80 54.19 -28.25
CA THR A 47 -2.43 53.20 -29.27
C THR A 47 -1.59 52.05 -28.71
N ASP A 48 -1.50 50.97 -29.46
CA ASP A 48 -0.67 49.81 -29.09
C ASP A 48 0.82 50.14 -29.19
N GLU A 49 1.21 50.97 -30.17
CA GLU A 49 2.59 51.44 -30.35
C GLU A 49 3.06 52.31 -29.17
N GLU A 50 2.20 53.23 -28.72
CA GLU A 50 2.46 54.04 -27.52
C GLU A 50 2.55 53.16 -26.28
N ASN A 51 1.67 52.15 -26.17
CA ASN A 51 1.63 51.24 -25.03
C ASN A 51 2.90 50.37 -24.95
N ALA A 52 3.43 49.94 -26.09
CA ALA A 52 4.67 49.16 -26.16
C ALA A 52 5.91 49.95 -25.68
N ALA A 53 5.85 51.29 -25.72
CA ALA A 53 6.90 52.15 -25.20
C ALA A 53 6.79 52.44 -23.69
N VAL A 54 5.70 52.05 -23.03
CA VAL A 54 5.49 52.28 -21.59
C VAL A 54 6.32 51.29 -20.78
N PRO A 55 7.23 51.74 -19.89
CA PRO A 55 7.97 50.84 -19.02
C PRO A 55 7.03 50.05 -18.11
N THR A 56 7.11 48.72 -18.16
CA THR A 56 6.37 47.84 -17.25
C THR A 56 7.06 47.78 -15.90
N ALA A 57 6.28 47.82 -14.82
CA ALA A 57 6.83 47.58 -13.49
C ALA A 57 7.26 46.10 -13.40
N SER A 58 8.46 45.86 -12.87
CA SER A 58 8.86 44.50 -12.50
C SER A 58 7.97 44.05 -11.36
N LEU A 59 7.05 43.12 -11.64
CA LEU A 59 6.24 42.50 -10.60
C LEU A 59 7.13 41.57 -9.79
N PRO A 60 6.96 41.50 -8.46
CA PRO A 60 7.65 40.50 -7.66
C PRO A 60 7.29 39.10 -8.16
N PRO A 61 8.23 38.14 -8.14
CA PRO A 61 7.95 36.77 -8.52
C PRO A 61 6.75 36.21 -7.73
N LEU A 62 5.89 35.47 -8.42
CA LEU A 62 4.67 34.87 -7.84
C LEU A 62 4.98 33.91 -6.68
N GLN A 63 6.18 33.35 -6.65
CA GLN A 63 6.65 32.51 -5.55
C GLN A 63 7.36 33.38 -4.52
N SER A 64 6.71 33.51 -3.36
CA SER A 64 7.36 34.01 -2.16
C SER A 64 8.40 33.00 -1.69
N ALA A 65 9.49 33.47 -1.07
CA ALA A 65 10.50 32.61 -0.47
C ALA A 65 9.90 31.60 0.53
N SER A 66 8.77 31.93 1.17
CA SER A 66 8.03 31.02 2.05
C SER A 66 7.43 29.82 1.31
N GLY A 67 6.92 30.00 0.09
CA GLY A 67 6.36 28.89 -0.69
C GLY A 67 7.43 27.90 -1.13
N GLN A 68 8.63 28.38 -1.46
CA GLN A 68 9.76 27.52 -1.80
C GLN A 68 10.23 26.70 -0.59
N GLN A 69 10.33 27.33 0.58
CA GLN A 69 10.72 26.65 1.83
C GLN A 69 9.72 25.57 2.24
N GLU A 70 8.42 25.79 2.05
CA GLU A 70 7.38 24.82 2.37
C GLU A 70 7.45 23.58 1.47
N ILE A 71 7.73 23.77 0.16
CA ILE A 71 7.95 22.67 -0.78
C ILE A 71 9.18 21.85 -0.38
N GLU A 72 10.30 22.50 -0.07
CA GLU A 72 11.53 21.81 0.36
C GLU A 72 11.31 21.02 1.66
N ALA A 73 10.56 21.57 2.60
CA ALA A 73 10.20 20.87 3.84
C ALA A 73 9.31 19.65 3.60
N LEU A 74 8.34 19.75 2.69
CA LEU A 74 7.47 18.65 2.30
C LEU A 74 8.27 17.54 1.60
N ASP A 75 9.18 17.88 0.69
CA ASP A 75 10.03 16.91 0.00
C ASP A 75 10.91 16.14 0.98
N ALA A 76 11.50 16.84 1.96
CA ALA A 76 12.29 16.19 3.02
C ALA A 76 11.43 15.24 3.86
N ALA A 77 10.22 15.67 4.27
CA ALA A 77 9.31 14.82 5.05
C ALA A 77 8.87 13.57 4.27
N VAL A 78 8.59 13.71 2.97
CA VAL A 78 8.24 12.59 2.09
C VAL A 78 9.41 11.62 1.96
N ALA A 79 10.65 12.10 1.83
CA ALA A 79 11.83 11.25 1.77
C ALA A 79 11.98 10.42 3.06
N THR A 80 11.86 11.05 4.23
CA THR A 80 11.92 10.35 5.52
C THR A 80 10.80 9.33 5.67
N ALA A 81 9.57 9.67 5.29
CA ALA A 81 8.43 8.75 5.36
C ALA A 81 8.64 7.52 4.45
N ARG A 82 9.24 7.71 3.26
CA ARG A 82 9.58 6.61 2.35
C ARG A 82 10.63 5.68 2.93
N GLU A 83 11.67 6.21 3.55
CA GLU A 83 12.71 5.41 4.18
C GLU A 83 12.14 4.56 5.34
N GLN A 84 11.32 5.17 6.20
CA GLN A 84 10.64 4.46 7.29
C GLN A 84 9.71 3.35 6.77
N ALA A 85 8.95 3.63 5.70
CA ALA A 85 8.07 2.64 5.09
C ALA A 85 8.87 1.45 4.50
N GLN A 86 10.00 1.73 3.84
CA GLN A 86 10.88 0.67 3.31
C GLN A 86 11.47 -0.20 4.42
N ALA A 87 11.93 0.40 5.52
CA ALA A 87 12.40 -0.33 6.68
C ALA A 87 11.31 -1.22 7.30
N ALA A 88 10.09 -0.70 7.43
CA ALA A 88 8.95 -1.46 7.94
C ALA A 88 8.59 -2.65 7.02
N ILE A 89 8.62 -2.46 5.70
CA ILE A 89 8.37 -3.54 4.72
C ILE A 89 9.44 -4.62 4.83
N ALA A 90 10.71 -4.24 4.94
CA ALA A 90 11.81 -5.19 5.09
C ALA A 90 11.64 -6.05 6.36
N GLU A 91 11.24 -5.42 7.47
CA GLU A 91 10.99 -6.13 8.72
C GLU A 91 9.79 -7.08 8.64
N ILE A 92 8.69 -6.66 8.01
CA ILE A 92 7.53 -7.52 7.78
C ILE A 92 7.93 -8.75 6.95
N ASN A 93 8.70 -8.57 5.88
CA ASN A 93 9.15 -9.68 5.05
C ASN A 93 10.03 -10.66 5.85
N ARG A 94 10.93 -10.15 6.69
CA ARG A 94 11.74 -10.99 7.59
C ARG A 94 10.86 -11.83 8.51
N LEU A 95 9.90 -11.21 9.18
CA LEU A 95 8.98 -11.90 10.10
C LEU A 95 8.12 -12.96 9.39
N VAL A 96 7.67 -12.68 8.17
CA VAL A 96 6.89 -13.63 7.36
C VAL A 96 7.73 -14.85 7.01
N GLU A 97 8.98 -14.66 6.58
CA GLU A 97 9.86 -15.78 6.25
C GLU A 97 10.22 -16.62 7.49
N GLU A 98 10.47 -15.99 8.64
CA GLU A 98 10.69 -16.70 9.90
C GLU A 98 9.46 -17.51 10.34
N ALA A 99 8.27 -16.92 10.23
CA ALA A 99 7.02 -17.61 10.56
C ALA A 99 6.77 -18.81 9.63
N ARG A 100 7.06 -18.66 8.33
CA ARG A 100 6.97 -19.75 7.35
C ARG A 100 7.95 -20.89 7.66
N ALA A 101 9.20 -20.57 7.94
CA ALA A 101 10.21 -21.57 8.29
C ALA A 101 9.82 -22.34 9.56
N LYS A 102 9.33 -21.63 10.59
CA LYS A 102 8.83 -22.26 11.82
C LYS A 102 7.63 -23.18 11.56
N ALA A 103 6.65 -22.73 10.78
CA ALA A 103 5.48 -23.53 10.45
C ALA A 103 5.84 -24.79 9.65
N GLN A 104 6.81 -24.69 8.73
CA GLN A 104 7.32 -25.85 7.98
C GLN A 104 8.02 -26.85 8.90
N GLN A 105 8.82 -26.39 9.85
CA GLN A 105 9.47 -27.26 10.83
C GLN A 105 8.44 -27.98 11.70
N GLU A 106 7.46 -27.25 12.25
CA GLU A 106 6.41 -27.84 13.09
C GLU A 106 5.59 -28.88 12.32
N ALA A 107 5.30 -28.64 11.03
CA ALA A 107 4.62 -29.60 10.18
C ALA A 107 5.45 -30.89 9.97
N ALA A 108 6.76 -30.76 9.70
CA ALA A 108 7.65 -31.89 9.54
C ALA A 108 7.76 -32.73 10.82
N ASP A 109 7.88 -32.07 11.97
CA ASP A 109 7.95 -32.73 13.28
C ASP A 109 6.65 -33.50 13.58
N LEU A 110 5.49 -32.93 13.25
CA LEU A 110 4.19 -33.59 13.39
C LEU A 110 4.05 -34.79 12.46
N GLU A 111 4.45 -34.67 11.19
CA GLU A 111 4.43 -35.77 10.22
C GLU A 111 5.31 -36.94 10.68
N GLN A 112 6.52 -36.64 11.17
CA GLN A 112 7.42 -37.65 11.72
C GLN A 112 6.80 -38.32 12.96
N GLY A 113 6.26 -37.54 13.90
CA GLY A 113 5.60 -38.08 15.09
C GLY A 113 4.39 -38.96 14.76
N LEU A 114 3.61 -38.62 13.73
CA LEU A 114 2.51 -39.47 13.25
C LEU A 114 3.02 -40.76 12.60
N ALA A 115 4.11 -40.69 11.82
CA ALA A 115 4.71 -41.87 11.22
C ALA A 115 5.21 -42.85 12.29
N ASP A 116 5.87 -42.36 13.34
CA ASP A 116 6.37 -43.19 14.43
C ASP A 116 5.24 -43.82 15.24
N ARG A 117 4.18 -43.06 15.56
CA ARG A 117 2.97 -43.61 16.21
C ARG A 117 2.29 -44.68 15.37
N ARG A 118 2.22 -44.51 14.04
CA ARG A 118 1.66 -45.53 13.13
C ARG A 118 2.49 -46.80 13.14
N ARG A 119 3.82 -46.70 13.15
CA ARG A 119 4.72 -47.87 13.25
C ARG A 119 4.54 -48.59 14.57
N ALA A 120 4.49 -47.86 15.69
CA ALA A 120 4.27 -48.44 17.01
C ALA A 120 2.92 -49.18 17.09
N ALA A 121 1.83 -48.53 16.64
CA ALA A 121 0.51 -49.15 16.61
C ALA A 121 0.46 -50.40 15.71
N ALA A 122 1.13 -50.38 14.55
CA ALA A 122 1.21 -51.55 13.67
C ALA A 122 1.94 -52.73 14.34
N ALA A 123 3.00 -52.46 15.11
CA ALA A 123 3.71 -53.47 15.87
C ALA A 123 2.85 -54.06 17.00
N GLU A 124 2.12 -53.22 17.74
CA GLU A 124 1.19 -53.66 18.78
C GLU A 124 0.05 -54.53 18.21
N ILE A 125 -0.52 -54.13 17.06
CA ILE A 125 -1.55 -54.93 16.37
C ILE A 125 -0.98 -56.30 15.98
N ALA A 126 0.22 -56.34 15.39
CA ALA A 126 0.86 -57.60 14.99
C ALA A 126 1.13 -58.52 16.20
N GLU A 127 1.51 -57.96 17.35
CA GLU A 127 1.68 -58.72 18.59
C GLU A 127 0.34 -59.29 19.10
N ILE A 128 -0.72 -58.48 19.08
CA ILE A 128 -2.06 -58.92 19.48
C ILE A 128 -2.55 -60.04 18.56
N GLU A 129 -2.39 -59.89 17.24
CA GLU A 129 -2.75 -60.92 16.26
C GLU A 129 -2.00 -62.23 16.52
N ALA A 130 -0.69 -62.16 16.76
CA ALA A 130 0.11 -63.34 17.09
C ALA A 130 -0.36 -64.04 18.38
N ARG A 131 -0.72 -63.27 19.41
CA ARG A 131 -1.27 -63.81 20.67
C ARG A 131 -2.62 -64.47 20.47
N VAL A 132 -3.48 -63.88 19.65
CA VAL A 132 -4.80 -64.43 19.30
C VAL A 132 -4.65 -65.76 18.56
N GLU A 133 -3.77 -65.84 17.57
CA GLU A 133 -3.53 -67.09 16.84
C GLU A 133 -2.92 -68.19 17.73
N ALA A 134 -1.99 -67.85 18.62
CA ALA A 134 -1.44 -68.80 19.59
C ALA A 134 -2.50 -69.34 20.57
N ALA A 135 -3.42 -68.47 21.02
CA ALA A 135 -4.53 -68.87 21.89
C ALA A 135 -5.50 -69.82 21.16
N LYS A 136 -5.89 -69.50 19.92
CA LYS A 136 -6.73 -70.38 19.08
C LYS A 136 -6.11 -71.77 18.87
N ALA A 137 -4.81 -71.83 18.60
CA ALA A 137 -4.10 -73.10 18.43
C ALA A 137 -4.09 -73.95 19.72
N THR A 138 -4.02 -73.29 20.89
CA THR A 138 -4.06 -73.97 22.19
C THR A 138 -5.46 -74.52 22.49
N GLU A 139 -6.52 -73.76 22.20
CA GLU A 139 -7.91 -74.22 22.34
C GLU A 139 -8.22 -75.43 21.44
N GLN A 140 -7.77 -75.43 20.17
CA GLN A 140 -7.98 -76.55 19.25
C GLN A 140 -7.30 -77.85 19.73
N ASN A 141 -6.08 -77.75 20.29
CA ASN A 141 -5.37 -78.90 20.86
C ASN A 141 -6.07 -79.45 22.11
N GLN A 142 -6.63 -78.60 22.97
CA GLN A 142 -7.37 -79.05 24.16
C GLN A 142 -8.65 -79.81 23.80
N ASN A 143 -9.43 -79.29 22.83
CA ASN A 143 -10.64 -79.98 22.37
C ASN A 143 -10.32 -81.36 21.76
N SER A 144 -9.31 -81.44 20.89
CA SER A 144 -8.89 -82.70 20.24
C SER A 144 -8.44 -83.78 21.24
N ASN A 145 -7.80 -83.38 22.34
CA ASN A 145 -7.34 -84.31 23.38
C ASN A 145 -8.49 -84.78 24.29
N SER A 146 -9.52 -83.95 24.49
CA SER A 146 -10.70 -84.31 25.28
C SER A 146 -11.55 -85.39 24.61
N ASP A 147 -11.76 -85.28 23.30
CA ASP A 147 -12.56 -86.23 22.50
C ASP A 147 -11.93 -87.63 22.50
N ASN A 148 -10.60 -87.72 22.37
CA ASN A 148 -9.87 -88.99 22.40
C ASN A 148 -9.87 -89.66 23.79
N SER A 149 -9.95 -88.89 24.88
CA SER A 149 -10.00 -89.44 26.25
C SER A 149 -11.37 -90.06 26.59
N SER A 150 -12.45 -89.62 25.94
CA SER A 150 -13.81 -90.11 26.19
C SER A 150 -14.12 -91.45 25.52
N ALA A 151 -13.42 -91.79 24.43
CA ALA A 151 -13.63 -93.02 23.66
C ALA A 151 -12.99 -94.28 24.28
N GLY A 152 -12.15 -94.15 25.30
CA GLY A 152 -11.32 -95.23 25.86
C GLY A 152 -11.92 -96.06 27.01
N LYS A 153 -13.07 -95.69 27.57
CA LYS A 153 -13.62 -96.34 28.77
C LYS A 153 -14.78 -97.30 28.45
N LYS A 154 -14.47 -98.48 27.91
CA LYS A 154 -15.42 -99.62 27.92
C LYS A 154 -15.40 -100.27 29.31
N PRO A 155 -16.52 -100.31 30.05
CA PRO A 155 -16.58 -101.07 31.30
C PRO A 155 -16.57 -102.56 30.98
N LYS A 156 -15.70 -103.31 31.67
CA LYS A 156 -15.77 -104.76 31.79
C LYS A 156 -16.72 -105.12 32.93
#